data_AF-A0A0M0FD90-F1
#
_entry.id   AF-A0A0M0FD90-F1
#
_cell.length_a   1.000
_cell.length_b   1.000
_cell.length_c   1.000
_cell.angle_alpha   90.00
_cell.angle_beta   90.00
_cell.angle_gamma   90.00
#
_symmetry.space_group_name_H-M   'P 1'
#
loop_
_entity.id
_entity.type
_entity.pdbx_description
1 polymer ?
#
loop_
_entity_poly.entity_id
_entity_poly.type
_entity_poly.pdbx_seq_one_letter_code
_entity_poly.pdbx_strand_id
1 'polypeptide(L)'
;MLRPEAPLLRRAPGEMQVGTDPRWSVRLTGLEPLEEEWLRALATPSARRGEGGESGTPSPGRRAALVRLLEEAHLLVPARRRRPASPAPGHGEADVGVLSALRPDGAGHRVLATRARATVAVVGLGRVGASLAVHLATAGVGTLVLEDRGTVLTTDVGVGAYRLRDVGARRDIAVRRLVEDVAPGVVVTSGTDARPSADVAAAVGPPGPLPDVVVVVEHGAADPERVGRIVGEGVAHLSVVVREADVVVGPFVRPGLDPCLTCVDLHHADADPCWPQLARQLRARAVRVAEESSLAASAAAVALGQVLAALDGLVPRAATARIEIPAPDAVPRLRETGRHPRCGCDELARTPPDGAPLPMSGRRRGAE
;
A
#
# COMPACT_ATOMS: atom_id res chain seq x y z
N MET A 1 -21.55 -14.67 -11.56
CA MET A 1 -21.00 -15.87 -10.88
C MET A 1 -20.93 -15.60 -9.39
N LEU A 2 -20.98 -16.63 -8.54
CA LEU A 2 -20.72 -16.44 -7.11
C LEU A 2 -19.28 -15.98 -6.90
N ARG A 3 -19.04 -15.11 -5.91
CA ARG A 3 -17.71 -14.60 -5.56
C ARG A 3 -16.70 -15.74 -5.37
N PRO A 4 -15.65 -15.82 -6.21
CA PRO A 4 -14.66 -16.89 -6.17
C PRO A 4 -13.95 -17.09 -4.83
N GLU A 5 -13.72 -15.99 -4.13
CA GLU A 5 -13.00 -15.87 -2.86
C GLU A 5 -13.86 -16.20 -1.63
N ALA A 6 -15.18 -16.24 -1.78
CA ALA A 6 -16.09 -16.54 -0.68
C ALA A 6 -16.41 -18.05 -0.66
N PRO A 7 -15.93 -18.81 0.35
CA PRO A 7 -16.26 -20.22 0.45
C PRO A 7 -17.77 -20.41 0.64
N LEU A 8 -18.35 -21.37 -0.07
CA LEU A 8 -19.73 -21.81 0.12
C LEU A 8 -19.72 -23.04 1.04
N LEU A 9 -20.25 -22.88 2.25
CA LEU A 9 -20.21 -23.86 3.33
C LEU A 9 -21.62 -24.31 3.69
N ARG A 10 -21.81 -25.60 3.95
CA ARG A 10 -23.08 -26.13 4.47
C ARG A 10 -23.04 -26.16 5.99
N ARG A 11 -24.05 -25.59 6.67
CA ARG A 11 -24.13 -25.58 8.14
C ARG A 11 -25.04 -26.67 8.68
N ALA A 12 -26.20 -26.82 8.06
CA ALA A 12 -27.23 -27.79 8.40
C ALA A 12 -28.11 -28.05 7.16
N PRO A 13 -28.99 -29.05 7.16
CA PRO A 13 -30.01 -29.17 6.12
C PRO A 13 -30.84 -27.89 5.99
N GLY A 14 -30.92 -27.36 4.78
CA GLY A 14 -31.59 -26.10 4.45
C GLY A 14 -30.84 -24.85 4.86
N GLU A 15 -29.56 -24.95 5.25
CA GLU A 15 -28.75 -23.82 5.71
C GLU A 15 -27.35 -23.84 5.09
N MET A 16 -27.06 -22.77 4.33
CA MET A 16 -25.75 -22.53 3.71
C MET A 16 -25.17 -21.19 4.13
N GLN A 17 -23.85 -21.09 4.16
CA GLN A 17 -23.11 -19.86 4.44
C GLN A 17 -22.16 -19.54 3.29
N VAL A 18 -22.13 -18.28 2.87
CA VAL A 18 -21.20 -17.76 1.87
C VAL A 18 -20.22 -16.84 2.59
N GLY A 19 -18.92 -17.18 2.56
CA GLY A 19 -17.87 -16.43 3.25
C GLY A 19 -17.68 -16.81 4.72
N THR A 20 -16.51 -16.44 5.26
CA THR A 20 -16.14 -16.62 6.68
C THR A 20 -15.78 -15.31 7.37
N ASP A 21 -15.53 -14.24 6.61
CA ASP A 21 -15.20 -12.93 7.17
C ASP A 21 -16.48 -12.27 7.73
N PRO A 22 -16.47 -11.78 8.98
CA PRO A 22 -17.65 -11.19 9.60
C PRO A 22 -18.16 -9.94 8.86
N ARG A 23 -17.33 -9.28 8.05
CA ARG A 23 -17.71 -8.08 7.29
C ARG A 23 -18.65 -8.36 6.12
N TRP A 24 -18.62 -9.56 5.55
CA TRP A 24 -19.37 -9.88 4.33
C TRP A 24 -19.87 -11.34 4.25
N SER A 25 -19.80 -12.09 5.34
CA SER A 25 -20.39 -13.42 5.39
C SER A 25 -21.91 -13.35 5.44
N VAL A 26 -22.57 -14.21 4.67
CA VAL A 26 -24.03 -14.28 4.60
C VAL A 26 -24.52 -15.68 4.85
N ARG A 27 -25.59 -15.78 5.62
CA ARG A 27 -26.26 -17.04 5.95
C ARG A 27 -27.59 -17.12 5.22
N LEU A 28 -27.75 -18.16 4.41
CA LEU A 28 -28.97 -18.49 3.69
C LEU A 28 -29.67 -19.62 4.44
N THR A 29 -30.91 -19.40 4.86
CA THR A 29 -31.73 -20.36 5.62
C THR A 29 -33.02 -20.69 4.88
N GLY A 30 -33.59 -21.86 5.16
CA GLY A 30 -34.84 -22.30 4.53
C GLY A 30 -34.63 -22.66 3.07
N LEU A 31 -33.50 -23.30 2.76
CA LEU A 31 -33.18 -23.80 1.44
C LEU A 31 -33.74 -25.21 1.23
N GLU A 32 -34.28 -25.48 0.04
CA GLU A 32 -34.60 -26.85 -0.38
C GLU A 32 -33.32 -27.59 -0.85
N PRO A 33 -33.26 -28.92 -0.81
CA PRO A 33 -32.09 -29.68 -1.28
C PRO A 33 -31.64 -29.32 -2.70
N LEU A 34 -32.59 -29.08 -3.60
CA LEU A 34 -32.33 -28.65 -4.98
C LEU A 34 -31.66 -27.26 -5.04
N GLU A 35 -32.03 -26.36 -4.13
CA GLU A 35 -31.44 -25.02 -4.03
C GLU A 35 -30.01 -25.10 -3.50
N GLU A 36 -29.74 -26.00 -2.55
CA GLU A 36 -28.37 -26.25 -2.07
C GLU A 36 -27.47 -26.79 -3.18
N GLU A 37 -27.98 -27.70 -4.02
CA GLU A 37 -27.26 -28.26 -5.16
C GLU A 37 -26.98 -27.19 -6.22
N TRP A 38 -27.98 -26.36 -6.53
CA TRP A 38 -27.86 -25.25 -7.46
C TRP A 38 -26.82 -24.21 -7.00
N LEU A 39 -26.84 -23.83 -5.72
CA LEU A 39 -25.84 -22.91 -5.15
C LEU A 39 -24.43 -23.51 -5.22
N ARG A 40 -24.27 -24.81 -4.94
CA ARG A 40 -23.00 -25.53 -5.08
C ARG A 40 -22.50 -25.51 -6.52
N ALA A 41 -23.38 -25.71 -7.50
CA ALA A 41 -23.03 -25.63 -8.91
C ALA A 41 -22.50 -24.24 -9.29
N LEU A 42 -23.12 -23.16 -8.80
CA LEU A 42 -22.67 -21.78 -9.05
C LEU A 42 -21.29 -21.45 -8.46
N ALA A 43 -20.86 -22.16 -7.42
CA ALA A 43 -19.56 -21.97 -6.79
C ALA A 43 -18.41 -22.67 -7.56
N THR A 44 -18.71 -23.57 -8.50
CA THR A 44 -17.70 -24.36 -9.21
C THR A 44 -16.84 -23.54 -10.19
N PRO A 45 -15.58 -23.93 -10.43
CA PRO A 45 -14.74 -23.31 -11.47
C PRO A 45 -15.36 -23.33 -12.88
N SER A 46 -16.15 -24.36 -13.21
CA SER A 46 -16.83 -24.50 -14.50
C SER A 46 -17.95 -23.46 -14.67
N ALA A 47 -18.78 -23.25 -13.63
CA ALA A 47 -19.76 -22.17 -13.61
C ALA A 47 -19.11 -20.78 -13.74
N ARG A 48 -17.88 -20.61 -13.23
CA ARG A 48 -17.10 -19.36 -13.38
C ARG A 48 -16.60 -19.12 -14.81
N ARG A 49 -16.45 -20.18 -15.63
CA ARG A 49 -16.14 -20.09 -17.08
C ARG A 49 -17.38 -19.85 -17.95
N GLY A 50 -18.58 -19.91 -17.37
CA GLY A 50 -19.84 -19.88 -18.12
C GLY A 50 -20.19 -21.26 -18.71
N GLU A 51 -19.52 -22.30 -18.26
CA GLU A 51 -19.75 -23.70 -18.63
C GLU A 51 -20.55 -24.34 -17.48
N GLY A 52 -21.84 -24.04 -17.42
CA GLY A 52 -22.75 -24.57 -16.40
C GLY A 52 -23.71 -25.59 -17.01
N GLY A 53 -23.68 -26.83 -16.50
CA GLY A 53 -24.72 -27.83 -16.80
C GLY A 53 -26.02 -27.52 -16.04
N GLU A 54 -27.16 -27.69 -16.71
CA GLU A 54 -28.52 -27.42 -16.21
C GLU A 54 -29.04 -28.43 -15.17
N SER A 55 -28.18 -29.07 -14.38
CA SER A 55 -28.64 -30.06 -13.40
C SER A 55 -29.25 -29.37 -12.17
N GLY A 56 -30.57 -29.51 -12.00
CA GLY A 56 -31.28 -29.17 -10.77
C GLY A 56 -31.52 -27.67 -10.57
N THR A 57 -32.27 -27.03 -11.46
CA THR A 57 -32.56 -25.60 -11.33
C THR A 57 -33.83 -25.35 -10.50
N PRO A 58 -33.81 -24.45 -9.49
CA PRO A 58 -35.00 -24.08 -8.73
C PRO A 58 -36.09 -23.49 -9.64
N SER A 59 -37.33 -23.44 -9.12
CA SER A 59 -38.43 -22.77 -9.81
C SER A 59 -38.06 -21.33 -10.18
N PRO A 60 -38.54 -20.77 -11.31
CA PRO A 60 -38.11 -19.46 -11.79
C PRO A 60 -38.27 -18.34 -10.74
N GLY A 61 -39.40 -18.31 -10.03
CA GLY A 61 -39.65 -17.31 -8.98
C GLY A 61 -38.70 -17.44 -7.80
N ARG A 62 -38.40 -18.67 -7.38
CA ARG A 62 -37.49 -18.93 -6.27
C ARG A 62 -36.03 -18.65 -6.63
N ARG A 63 -35.63 -19.01 -7.86
CA ARG A 63 -34.33 -18.65 -8.44
C ARG A 63 -34.14 -17.14 -8.49
N ALA A 64 -35.13 -16.39 -8.96
CA ALA A 64 -35.08 -14.93 -8.98
C ALA A 64 -34.95 -14.33 -7.57
N ALA A 65 -35.66 -14.89 -6.58
CA ALA A 65 -35.53 -14.46 -5.18
C ALA A 65 -34.12 -14.73 -4.62
N LEU A 66 -33.54 -15.90 -4.88
CA LEU A 66 -32.17 -16.24 -4.45
C LEU A 66 -31.12 -15.36 -5.14
N VAL A 67 -31.25 -15.12 -6.46
CA VAL A 67 -30.36 -14.21 -7.19
C VAL A 67 -30.42 -12.82 -6.59
N ARG A 68 -31.62 -12.27 -6.36
CA ARG A 68 -31.79 -10.96 -5.73
C ARG A 68 -31.14 -10.88 -4.35
N LEU A 69 -31.32 -11.90 -3.51
CA LEU A 69 -30.66 -11.97 -2.20
C LEU A 69 -29.14 -11.98 -2.32
N LEU A 70 -28.59 -12.73 -3.28
CA LEU A 70 -27.14 -12.77 -3.52
C LEU A 70 -26.61 -11.45 -4.11
N GLU A 71 -27.40 -10.74 -4.92
CA GLU A 71 -27.06 -9.41 -5.44
C GLU A 71 -27.08 -8.34 -4.36
N GLU A 72 -28.13 -8.29 -3.54
CA GLU A 72 -28.25 -7.41 -2.37
C GLU A 72 -27.12 -7.64 -1.36
N ALA A 73 -26.67 -8.89 -1.24
CA ALA A 73 -25.52 -9.28 -0.43
C ALA A 73 -24.15 -9.05 -1.10
N HIS A 74 -24.10 -8.53 -2.33
CA HIS A 74 -22.87 -8.37 -3.13
C HIS A 74 -22.05 -9.66 -3.33
N LEU A 75 -22.72 -10.83 -3.34
CA LEU A 75 -22.12 -12.14 -3.53
C LEU A 75 -22.05 -12.58 -4.99
N LEU A 76 -22.73 -11.86 -5.89
CA LEU A 76 -22.61 -12.06 -7.33
C LEU A 76 -21.66 -11.04 -7.95
N VAL A 77 -20.70 -11.54 -8.70
CA VAL A 77 -19.75 -10.73 -9.47
C VAL A 77 -19.79 -11.09 -10.96
N PRO A 78 -19.45 -10.16 -11.87
CA PRO A 78 -19.37 -10.48 -13.29
C PRO A 78 -18.35 -11.59 -13.56
N ALA A 79 -18.71 -12.60 -14.37
CA ALA A 79 -17.76 -13.58 -14.86
C ALA A 79 -16.81 -12.89 -15.86
N ARG A 80 -15.53 -12.74 -15.51
CA ARG A 80 -14.54 -12.10 -16.40
C ARG A 80 -13.61 -13.12 -17.03
N ARG A 81 -13.43 -12.99 -18.35
CA ARG A 81 -12.60 -13.88 -19.17
C ARG A 81 -11.15 -13.40 -19.34
N ARG A 82 -10.85 -12.11 -19.12
CA ARG A 82 -9.49 -11.56 -19.30
C ARG A 82 -9.11 -10.62 -18.17
N ARG A 83 -7.93 -10.87 -17.56
CA ARG A 83 -7.33 -10.01 -16.53
C ARG A 83 -6.26 -9.10 -17.17
N PRO A 84 -6.16 -7.83 -16.76
CA PRO A 84 -5.03 -6.98 -17.15
C PRO A 84 -3.72 -7.58 -16.62
N ALA A 85 -2.63 -7.35 -17.34
CA ALA A 85 -1.30 -7.76 -16.89
C ALA A 85 -0.91 -6.99 -15.62
N SER A 86 -0.38 -7.70 -14.65
CA SER A 86 0.25 -7.16 -13.44
C SER A 86 1.73 -7.55 -13.44
N PRO A 87 2.64 -6.65 -13.03
CA PRO A 87 4.06 -6.97 -12.90
C PRO A 87 4.37 -7.80 -11.64
N ALA A 88 3.38 -7.97 -10.74
CA ALA A 88 3.50 -8.84 -9.58
C ALA A 88 3.80 -10.30 -9.98
N PRO A 89 4.52 -11.07 -9.14
CA PRO A 89 4.71 -12.51 -9.32
C PRO A 89 3.39 -13.23 -9.55
N GLY A 90 3.36 -14.16 -10.51
CA GLY A 90 2.14 -14.87 -10.88
C GLY A 90 0.99 -13.95 -11.30
N HIS A 91 1.30 -12.76 -11.84
CA HIS A 91 0.33 -11.72 -12.20
C HIS A 91 -0.59 -11.29 -11.05
N GLY A 92 -0.11 -11.38 -9.81
CA GLY A 92 -0.85 -10.99 -8.60
C GLY A 92 -1.96 -11.97 -8.21
N GLU A 93 -1.88 -13.23 -8.63
CA GLU A 93 -2.87 -14.26 -8.26
C GLU A 93 -2.99 -14.47 -6.75
N ALA A 94 -1.89 -14.30 -6.01
CA ALA A 94 -1.91 -14.37 -4.55
C ALA A 94 -2.76 -13.27 -3.91
N ASP A 95 -2.75 -12.07 -4.49
CA ASP A 95 -3.40 -10.88 -3.91
C ASP A 95 -4.84 -10.69 -4.42
N VAL A 96 -5.11 -11.10 -5.67
CA VAL A 96 -6.34 -10.75 -6.38
C VAL A 96 -7.60 -11.21 -5.65
N GLY A 97 -7.53 -12.32 -4.91
CA GLY A 97 -8.65 -12.82 -4.10
C GLY A 97 -9.04 -11.84 -3.00
N VAL A 98 -8.07 -11.41 -2.19
CA VAL A 98 -8.29 -10.43 -1.11
C VAL A 98 -8.70 -9.06 -1.68
N LEU A 99 -8.03 -8.60 -2.74
CA LEU A 99 -8.36 -7.32 -3.39
C LEU A 99 -9.76 -7.33 -3.99
N SER A 100 -10.22 -8.46 -4.52
CA SER A 100 -11.58 -8.62 -5.01
C SER A 100 -12.56 -8.59 -3.84
N ALA A 101 -12.23 -9.29 -2.74
CA ALA A 101 -13.06 -9.36 -1.53
C ALA A 101 -13.39 -7.97 -0.97
N LEU A 102 -12.42 -7.04 -1.00
CA LEU A 102 -12.54 -5.67 -0.50
C LEU A 102 -13.39 -4.74 -1.40
N ARG A 103 -13.78 -5.17 -2.60
CA ARG A 103 -14.56 -4.34 -3.54
C ARG A 103 -15.97 -4.90 -3.77
N PRO A 104 -17.03 -4.06 -3.73
CA PRO A 104 -18.39 -4.50 -4.01
C PRO A 104 -18.56 -5.16 -5.39
N ASP A 105 -17.81 -4.69 -6.40
CA ASP A 105 -17.85 -5.22 -7.77
C ASP A 105 -16.92 -6.44 -8.02
N GLY A 106 -16.20 -6.89 -6.99
CA GLY A 106 -15.22 -7.98 -7.08
C GLY A 106 -14.06 -7.67 -8.03
N ALA A 107 -13.82 -6.40 -8.38
CA ALA A 107 -12.87 -6.04 -9.42
C ALA A 107 -11.44 -5.86 -8.88
N GLY A 108 -10.91 -6.81 -8.11
CA GLY A 108 -9.56 -6.73 -7.53
C GLY A 108 -8.45 -6.57 -8.58
N HIS A 109 -8.65 -7.12 -9.78
CA HIS A 109 -7.74 -6.92 -10.92
C HIS A 109 -7.66 -5.45 -11.40
N ARG A 110 -8.67 -4.60 -11.15
CA ARG A 110 -8.57 -3.15 -11.41
C ARG A 110 -7.61 -2.49 -10.43
N VAL A 111 -7.55 -2.99 -9.19
CA VAL A 111 -6.58 -2.54 -8.19
C VAL A 111 -5.17 -2.87 -8.65
N LEU A 112 -4.92 -4.13 -9.04
CA LEU A 112 -3.63 -4.53 -9.61
C LEU A 112 -3.25 -3.71 -10.85
N ALA A 113 -4.19 -3.43 -11.75
CA ALA A 113 -3.94 -2.59 -12.92
C ALA A 113 -3.65 -1.12 -12.56
N THR A 114 -4.19 -0.62 -11.44
CA THR A 114 -3.91 0.72 -10.92
C THR A 114 -2.50 0.76 -10.36
N ARG A 115 -2.14 -0.21 -9.50
CA ARG A 115 -0.78 -0.36 -8.96
C ARG A 115 0.27 -0.53 -10.07
N ALA A 116 -0.03 -1.28 -11.12
CA ALA A 116 0.86 -1.49 -12.26
C ALA A 116 1.20 -0.21 -13.03
N ARG A 117 0.44 0.87 -12.84
CA ARG A 117 0.70 2.20 -13.43
C ARG A 117 1.30 3.18 -12.43
N ALA A 118 1.35 2.81 -11.16
CA ALA A 118 1.82 3.68 -10.09
C ALA A 118 3.36 3.68 -10.02
N THR A 119 3.89 4.84 -9.64
CA THR A 119 5.30 5.08 -9.37
C THR A 119 5.47 5.41 -7.88
N VAL A 120 6.31 4.65 -7.18
CA VAL A 120 6.65 4.90 -5.77
C VAL A 120 8.14 5.16 -5.63
N ALA A 121 8.49 6.29 -5.01
CA ALA A 121 9.87 6.57 -4.62
C ALA A 121 10.13 6.10 -3.19
N VAL A 122 11.27 5.46 -2.95
CA VAL A 122 11.72 5.03 -1.62
C VAL A 122 13.09 5.65 -1.36
N VAL A 123 13.11 6.61 -0.44
CA VAL A 123 14.29 7.33 0.02
C VAL A 123 14.77 6.72 1.34
N GLY A 124 15.99 6.21 1.35
CA GLY A 124 16.54 5.44 2.47
C GLY A 124 16.24 3.96 2.34
N LEU A 125 17.26 3.18 2.00
CA LEU A 125 17.20 1.74 1.76
C LEU A 125 17.94 0.98 2.86
N GLY A 126 17.70 1.35 4.12
CA GLY A 126 18.00 0.46 5.25
C GLY A 126 17.11 -0.80 5.23
N ARG A 127 17.03 -1.54 6.33
CA ARG A 127 16.22 -2.77 6.39
C ARG A 127 14.73 -2.49 6.12
N VAL A 128 14.19 -1.40 6.65
CA VAL A 128 12.80 -0.96 6.46
C VAL A 128 12.54 -0.63 4.99
N GLY A 129 13.30 0.32 4.44
CA GLY A 129 13.07 0.81 3.07
C GLY A 129 13.34 -0.22 2.00
N ALA A 130 14.40 -1.02 2.15
CA ALA A 130 14.72 -2.09 1.22
C ALA A 130 13.64 -3.19 1.22
N SER A 131 13.16 -3.60 2.39
CA SER A 131 12.07 -4.59 2.49
C SER A 131 10.76 -4.03 1.94
N LEU A 132 10.46 -2.76 2.21
CA LEU A 132 9.31 -2.07 1.63
C LEU A 132 9.36 -2.04 0.10
N ALA A 133 10.51 -1.71 -0.50
CA ALA A 133 10.66 -1.67 -1.96
C ALA A 133 10.39 -3.04 -2.59
N VAL A 134 10.94 -4.12 -2.03
CA VAL A 134 10.68 -5.49 -2.49
C VAL A 134 9.19 -5.84 -2.35
N HIS A 135 8.56 -5.49 -1.22
CA HIS A 135 7.14 -5.76 -1.02
C HIS A 135 6.23 -4.97 -1.99
N LEU A 136 6.56 -3.71 -2.29
CA LEU A 136 5.84 -2.90 -3.27
C LEU A 136 5.91 -3.53 -4.68
N ALA A 137 7.08 -4.04 -5.07
CA ALA A 137 7.24 -4.77 -6.32
C ALA A 137 6.36 -6.02 -6.35
N THR A 138 6.38 -6.84 -5.27
CA THR A 138 5.54 -8.04 -5.19
C THR A 138 4.04 -7.73 -5.15
N ALA A 139 3.65 -6.57 -4.63
CA ALA A 139 2.28 -6.08 -4.58
C ALA A 139 1.78 -5.50 -5.92
N GLY A 140 2.65 -5.47 -6.94
CA GLY A 140 2.32 -5.07 -8.31
C GLY A 140 2.49 -3.60 -8.63
N VAL A 141 3.26 -2.85 -7.82
CA VAL A 141 3.63 -1.47 -8.17
C VAL A 141 4.48 -1.47 -9.43
N GLY A 142 4.12 -0.66 -10.42
CA GLY A 142 4.71 -0.69 -11.76
C GLY A 142 6.12 -0.10 -11.83
N THR A 143 6.39 0.95 -11.06
CA THR A 143 7.69 1.63 -11.08
C THR A 143 8.17 1.97 -9.69
N LEU A 144 9.43 1.66 -9.40
CA LEU A 144 10.12 2.03 -8.17
C LEU A 144 11.27 2.99 -8.49
N VAL A 145 11.34 4.08 -7.74
CA VAL A 145 12.47 5.01 -7.74
C VAL A 145 13.23 4.81 -6.44
N LEU A 146 14.49 4.37 -6.53
CA LEU A 146 15.31 3.99 -5.39
C LEU A 146 16.39 5.05 -5.13
N GLU A 147 16.39 5.64 -3.94
CA GLU A 147 17.40 6.60 -3.52
C GLU A 147 18.05 6.19 -2.19
N ASP A 148 19.28 5.69 -2.27
CA ASP A 148 20.20 5.58 -1.13
C ASP A 148 21.64 5.57 -1.66
N ARG A 149 22.49 6.44 -1.13
CA ARG A 149 23.92 6.54 -1.51
C ARG A 149 24.82 5.63 -0.69
N GLY A 150 24.28 4.95 0.31
CA GLY A 150 24.98 4.06 1.21
C GLY A 150 25.29 2.69 0.60
N THR A 151 26.20 2.00 1.24
CA THR A 151 26.50 0.59 0.98
C THR A 151 25.78 -0.30 1.98
N VAL A 152 25.56 -1.55 1.60
CA VAL A 152 25.01 -2.58 2.47
C VAL A 152 26.04 -2.88 3.56
N LEU A 153 25.63 -2.73 4.81
CA LEU A 153 26.42 -3.06 5.99
C LEU A 153 26.09 -4.49 6.47
N THR A 154 26.97 -5.08 7.27
CA THR A 154 26.69 -6.36 7.93
C THR A 154 25.45 -6.30 8.80
N THR A 155 25.18 -5.15 9.41
CA THR A 155 23.99 -4.85 10.21
C THR A 155 22.73 -4.62 9.39
N ASP A 156 22.80 -4.58 8.06
CA ASP A 156 21.61 -4.52 7.20
C ASP A 156 21.10 -5.92 6.80
N VAL A 157 21.94 -6.95 7.02
CA VAL A 157 21.59 -8.34 6.67
C VAL A 157 20.56 -8.86 7.67
N GLY A 158 19.48 -9.45 7.15
CA GLY A 158 18.44 -10.01 8.00
C GLY A 158 17.23 -10.50 7.21
N VAL A 159 16.12 -10.67 7.92
CA VAL A 159 14.83 -10.99 7.32
C VAL A 159 14.38 -9.80 6.48
N GLY A 160 14.35 -9.99 5.16
CA GLY A 160 14.01 -8.93 4.21
C GLY A 160 14.90 -8.96 2.97
N ALA A 161 15.36 -7.79 2.55
CA ALA A 161 16.07 -7.59 1.29
C ALA A 161 17.49 -8.21 1.28
N TYR A 162 18.40 -7.74 2.12
CA TYR A 162 19.84 -8.02 1.95
C TYR A 162 20.28 -9.42 2.40
N ARG A 163 21.35 -9.92 1.76
CA ARG A 163 22.09 -11.14 2.10
C ARG A 163 23.55 -10.82 2.37
N LEU A 164 24.28 -11.75 3.00
CA LEU A 164 25.72 -11.58 3.27
C LEU A 164 26.54 -11.26 2.01
N ARG A 165 26.15 -11.83 0.85
CA ARG A 165 26.79 -11.56 -0.44
C ARG A 165 26.65 -10.10 -0.92
N ASP A 166 25.70 -9.35 -0.38
CA ASP A 166 25.41 -7.98 -0.81
C ASP A 166 26.24 -6.95 -0.01
N VAL A 167 26.86 -7.37 1.09
CA VAL A 167 27.67 -6.48 1.96
C VAL A 167 28.76 -5.78 1.14
N GLY A 168 28.84 -4.46 1.28
CA GLY A 168 29.75 -3.59 0.52
C GLY A 168 29.22 -3.12 -0.84
N ALA A 169 28.18 -3.75 -1.40
CA ALA A 169 27.52 -3.24 -2.59
C ALA A 169 26.72 -1.98 -2.27
N ARG A 170 26.44 -1.16 -3.28
CA ARG A 170 25.50 -0.04 -3.14
C ARG A 170 24.08 -0.57 -2.87
N ARG A 171 23.39 0.05 -1.91
CA ARG A 171 22.07 -0.39 -1.46
C ARG A 171 21.02 -0.35 -2.57
N ASP A 172 21.01 0.69 -3.39
CA ASP A 172 20.08 0.85 -4.51
C ASP A 172 20.28 -0.22 -5.60
N ILE A 173 21.53 -0.54 -5.94
CA ILE A 173 21.87 -1.61 -6.89
C ILE A 173 21.50 -3.00 -6.33
N ALA A 174 21.77 -3.25 -5.05
CA ALA A 174 21.41 -4.52 -4.42
C ALA A 174 19.87 -4.71 -4.37
N VAL A 175 19.11 -3.67 -4.02
CA VAL A 175 17.63 -3.73 -4.03
C VAL A 175 17.08 -3.87 -5.44
N ARG A 176 17.64 -3.16 -6.44
CA ARG A 176 17.25 -3.33 -7.85
C ARG A 176 17.34 -4.79 -8.29
N ARG A 177 18.48 -5.45 -8.04
CA ARG A 177 18.67 -6.88 -8.38
C ARG A 177 17.62 -7.76 -7.73
N LEU A 178 17.32 -7.54 -6.45
CA LEU A 178 16.31 -8.31 -5.73
C LEU A 178 14.90 -8.11 -6.31
N VAL A 179 14.57 -6.87 -6.69
CA VAL A 179 13.29 -6.58 -7.35
C VAL A 179 13.20 -7.26 -8.71
N GLU A 180 14.27 -7.20 -9.51
CA GLU A 180 14.36 -7.88 -10.81
C GLU A 180 14.22 -9.41 -10.67
N ASP A 181 14.81 -9.99 -9.62
CA ASP A 181 14.72 -11.43 -9.33
C ASP A 181 13.30 -11.88 -8.99
N VAL A 182 12.52 -11.07 -8.24
CA VAL A 182 11.18 -11.46 -7.78
C VAL A 182 10.06 -10.98 -8.70
N ALA A 183 10.20 -9.81 -9.31
CA ALA A 183 9.15 -9.13 -10.07
C ALA A 183 9.77 -8.44 -11.31
N PRO A 184 10.23 -9.21 -12.31
CA PRO A 184 10.96 -8.68 -13.47
C PRO A 184 10.14 -7.72 -14.36
N GLY A 185 8.82 -7.66 -14.17
CA GLY A 185 7.94 -6.70 -14.85
C GLY A 185 7.93 -5.29 -14.24
N VAL A 186 8.56 -5.10 -13.07
CA VAL A 186 8.64 -3.80 -12.38
C VAL A 186 9.81 -2.99 -12.93
N VAL A 187 9.56 -1.73 -13.27
CA VAL A 187 10.62 -0.81 -13.71
C VAL A 187 11.31 -0.23 -12.48
N VAL A 188 12.64 -0.37 -12.39
CA VAL A 188 13.42 0.16 -11.27
C VAL A 188 14.41 1.21 -11.75
N THR A 189 14.26 2.43 -11.26
CA THR A 189 15.20 3.54 -11.50
C THR A 189 15.99 3.84 -10.23
N SER A 190 17.27 4.19 -10.39
CA SER A 190 18.16 4.50 -9.27
C SER A 190 18.76 5.89 -9.48
N GLY A 191 18.99 6.64 -8.40
CA GLY A 191 19.40 8.06 -8.43
C GLY A 191 20.71 8.39 -9.16
N THR A 192 21.46 7.42 -9.68
CA THR A 192 22.66 7.65 -10.51
C THR A 192 22.45 7.53 -12.01
N ASP A 193 21.25 7.15 -12.47
CA ASP A 193 20.92 7.15 -13.90
C ASP A 193 20.63 8.58 -14.42
N ALA A 194 20.71 9.60 -13.54
CA ALA A 194 20.59 11.03 -13.83
C ALA A 194 21.84 11.82 -13.39
N ARG A 195 22.18 12.89 -14.14
CA ARG A 195 23.29 13.80 -13.83
C ARG A 195 23.11 14.47 -12.45
N PRO A 196 24.22 14.83 -11.76
CA PRO A 196 24.15 15.42 -10.42
C PRO A 196 23.50 16.82 -10.45
N SER A 197 22.36 16.96 -9.77
CA SER A 197 21.75 18.25 -9.41
C SER A 197 21.21 18.16 -7.98
N ALA A 198 21.12 19.29 -7.28
CA ALA A 198 20.90 19.38 -5.83
C ALA A 198 19.42 19.35 -5.40
N ASP A 199 18.52 18.98 -6.30
CA ASP A 199 17.07 19.10 -6.13
C ASP A 199 16.45 17.79 -5.64
N VAL A 200 15.31 17.84 -4.95
CA VAL A 200 14.46 16.64 -4.72
C VAL A 200 13.99 16.03 -6.04
N ALA A 201 13.94 16.82 -7.12
CA ALA A 201 13.85 16.29 -8.48
C ALA A 201 15.00 15.30 -8.79
N ALA A 202 16.20 15.49 -8.23
CA ALA A 202 17.32 14.56 -8.42
C ALA A 202 17.23 13.29 -7.56
N ALA A 203 16.49 13.32 -6.45
CA ALA A 203 16.08 12.12 -5.71
C ALA A 203 15.06 11.27 -6.50
N VAL A 204 14.30 11.94 -7.39
CA VAL A 204 13.22 11.39 -8.21
C VAL A 204 13.66 11.06 -9.66
N GLY A 205 14.90 11.34 -10.05
CA GLY A 205 15.43 11.00 -11.39
C GLY A 205 15.18 12.08 -12.48
N PRO A 206 15.55 11.82 -13.75
CA PRO A 206 15.53 12.83 -14.85
C PRO A 206 14.08 13.24 -15.21
N PRO A 207 13.80 14.23 -16.10
CA PRO A 207 12.44 14.75 -16.33
C PRO A 207 11.48 13.63 -16.74
N GLY A 208 10.73 13.20 -15.74
CA GLY A 208 9.72 12.17 -15.77
C GLY A 208 8.55 12.62 -14.90
N PRO A 209 7.41 11.91 -14.98
CA PRO A 209 6.29 12.20 -14.11
C PRO A 209 6.73 12.05 -12.64
N LEU A 210 6.30 12.99 -11.79
CA LEU A 210 6.47 12.89 -10.33
C LEU A 210 5.90 11.56 -9.83
N PRO A 211 6.49 10.94 -8.80
CA PRO A 211 5.98 9.72 -8.20
C PRO A 211 4.60 9.98 -7.58
N ASP A 212 3.74 8.96 -7.59
CA ASP A 212 2.43 9.04 -6.95
C ASP A 212 2.57 9.09 -5.42
N VAL A 213 3.59 8.40 -4.87
CA VAL A 213 3.93 8.42 -3.44
C VAL A 213 5.43 8.42 -3.24
N VAL A 214 5.93 9.25 -2.32
CA VAL A 214 7.32 9.22 -1.82
C VAL A 214 7.32 8.65 -0.39
N VAL A 215 8.13 7.62 -0.14
CA VAL A 215 8.37 7.12 1.22
C VAL A 215 9.76 7.55 1.66
N VAL A 216 9.85 8.22 2.80
CA VAL A 216 11.10 8.73 3.35
C VAL A 216 11.40 7.99 4.65
N VAL A 217 12.46 7.18 4.64
CA VAL A 217 12.95 6.44 5.81
C VAL A 217 14.13 7.17 6.43
N GLU A 218 13.94 7.70 7.63
CA GLU A 218 14.89 8.53 8.36
C GLU A 218 15.18 7.98 9.76
N HIS A 219 16.21 8.51 10.39
CA HIS A 219 16.68 8.05 11.70
C HIS A 219 16.71 9.20 12.69
N GLY A 220 16.24 8.95 13.92
CA GLY A 220 16.17 9.93 15.00
C GLY A 220 14.98 10.90 14.87
N ALA A 221 14.99 11.75 13.85
CA ALA A 221 13.91 12.69 13.55
C ALA A 221 13.85 12.99 12.05
N ALA A 222 12.67 13.36 11.55
CA ALA A 222 12.49 13.71 10.14
C ALA A 222 13.24 15.00 9.76
N ASP A 223 13.76 15.06 8.54
CA ASP A 223 14.43 16.25 7.99
C ASP A 223 13.40 17.27 7.45
N PRO A 224 13.24 18.43 8.10
CA PRO A 224 12.25 19.43 7.67
C PRO A 224 12.56 20.01 6.27
N GLU A 225 13.81 20.06 5.83
CA GLU A 225 14.16 20.60 4.50
C GLU A 225 13.76 19.64 3.39
N ARG A 226 14.01 18.34 3.57
CA ARG A 226 13.55 17.31 2.63
C ARG A 226 12.04 17.29 2.53
N VAL A 227 11.35 17.32 3.67
CA VAL A 227 9.90 17.28 3.72
C VAL A 227 9.29 18.55 3.12
N GLY A 228 9.82 19.72 3.46
CA GLY A 228 9.36 21.00 2.90
C GLY A 228 9.45 21.03 1.38
N ARG A 229 10.51 20.44 0.81
CA ARG A 229 10.66 20.29 -0.64
C ARG A 229 9.58 19.37 -1.25
N ILE A 230 9.34 18.19 -0.67
CA ILE A 230 8.30 17.26 -1.16
C ILE A 230 6.89 17.88 -1.06
N VAL A 231 6.62 18.60 0.05
CA VAL A 231 5.37 19.36 0.23
C VAL A 231 5.24 20.44 -0.85
N GLY A 232 6.31 21.18 -1.14
CA GLY A 232 6.34 22.23 -2.17
C GLY A 232 6.08 21.71 -3.59
N GLU A 233 6.45 20.45 -3.87
CA GLU A 233 6.15 19.78 -5.15
C GLU A 233 4.72 19.22 -5.21
N GLY A 234 3.95 19.27 -4.11
CA GLY A 234 2.58 18.75 -4.05
C GLY A 234 2.49 17.22 -4.06
N VAL A 235 3.57 16.51 -3.75
CA VAL A 235 3.65 15.06 -3.84
C VAL A 235 3.18 14.40 -2.54
N ALA A 236 2.33 13.37 -2.65
CA ALA A 236 1.90 12.59 -1.50
C ALA A 236 3.08 11.81 -0.93
N HIS A 237 3.23 11.79 0.39
CA HIS A 237 4.40 11.16 1.01
C HIS A 237 4.12 10.53 2.36
N LEU A 238 4.91 9.52 2.70
CA LEU A 238 4.90 8.83 3.98
C LEU A 238 6.25 9.00 4.66
N SER A 239 6.26 9.56 5.86
CA SER A 239 7.45 9.57 6.71
C SER A 239 7.55 8.28 7.51
N VAL A 240 8.74 7.72 7.61
CA VAL A 240 9.06 6.60 8.49
C VAL A 240 10.32 6.97 9.27
N VAL A 241 10.20 7.10 10.59
CA VAL A 241 11.32 7.51 11.46
C VAL A 241 11.70 6.36 12.39
N VAL A 242 12.91 5.84 12.21
CA VAL A 242 13.53 4.84 13.09
C VAL A 242 14.16 5.56 14.28
N ARG A 243 13.77 5.20 15.50
CA ARG A 243 14.34 5.74 16.74
C ARG A 243 15.03 4.62 17.53
N GLU A 244 15.52 4.95 18.72
CA GLU A 244 16.35 4.05 19.52
C GLU A 244 15.70 2.70 19.84
N ALA A 245 14.40 2.68 20.12
CA ALA A 245 13.68 1.47 20.53
C ALA A 245 12.29 1.34 19.89
N ASP A 246 12.01 2.11 18.84
CA ASP A 246 10.76 2.02 18.08
C ASP A 246 10.89 2.59 16.66
N VAL A 247 9.85 2.37 15.85
CA VAL A 247 9.70 2.99 14.53
C VAL A 247 8.35 3.68 14.44
N VAL A 248 8.34 4.91 13.94
CA VAL A 248 7.11 5.68 13.70
C VAL A 248 6.82 5.69 12.21
N VAL A 249 5.67 5.14 11.81
CA VAL A 249 5.16 5.22 10.44
C VAL A 249 4.08 6.30 10.39
N GLY A 250 4.33 7.36 9.66
CA GLY A 250 3.44 8.49 9.47
C GLY A 250 4.03 9.82 9.97
N PRO A 251 3.38 10.94 9.63
CA PRO A 251 2.11 11.00 8.91
C PRO A 251 2.25 10.62 7.43
N PHE A 252 1.15 10.14 6.86
CA PHE A 252 0.95 10.11 5.42
C PHE A 252 0.33 11.45 5.03
N VAL A 253 1.01 12.20 4.18
CA VAL A 253 0.65 13.57 3.88
C VAL A 253 0.24 13.67 2.42
N ARG A 254 -1.02 14.01 2.16
CA ARG A 254 -1.42 14.66 0.91
C ARG A 254 -1.33 16.17 1.14
N PRO A 255 -0.38 16.88 0.49
CA PRO A 255 -0.18 18.31 0.71
C PRO A 255 -1.48 19.10 0.62
N GLY A 256 -1.69 20.01 1.58
CA GLY A 256 -2.95 20.75 1.72
C GLY A 256 -4.09 19.97 2.39
N LEU A 257 -4.19 18.65 2.26
CA LEU A 257 -5.34 17.86 2.75
C LEU A 257 -5.14 17.22 4.13
N ASP A 258 -3.90 16.85 4.48
CA ASP A 258 -3.61 16.13 5.72
C ASP A 258 -2.66 16.92 6.66
N PRO A 259 -2.62 16.62 7.97
CA PRO A 259 -1.59 17.14 8.87
C PRO A 259 -0.18 16.76 8.38
N CYS A 260 0.70 17.74 8.24
CA CYS A 260 2.08 17.52 7.79
C CYS A 260 3.03 17.28 8.97
N LEU A 261 4.29 16.94 8.68
CA LEU A 261 5.32 16.77 9.72
C LEU A 261 5.59 18.06 10.52
N THR A 262 5.42 19.24 9.93
CA THR A 262 5.50 20.50 10.69
C THR A 262 4.39 20.59 11.73
N CYS A 263 3.18 20.08 11.47
CA CYS A 263 2.15 19.96 12.51
C CYS A 263 2.62 19.06 13.65
N VAL A 264 3.23 17.93 13.33
CA VAL A 264 3.76 16.98 14.31
C VAL A 264 4.85 17.63 15.18
N ASP A 265 5.82 18.30 14.56
CA ASP A 265 6.89 18.98 15.28
C ASP A 265 6.39 20.14 16.15
N LEU A 266 5.36 20.86 15.71
CA LEU A 266 4.74 21.92 16.51
C LEU A 266 4.00 21.36 17.73
N HIS A 267 3.26 20.25 17.58
CA HIS A 267 2.64 19.57 18.73
C HIS A 267 3.67 19.01 19.71
N HIS A 268 4.80 18.49 19.22
CA HIS A 268 5.91 18.11 20.09
C HIS A 268 6.53 19.32 20.79
N ALA A 269 6.67 20.45 20.11
CA ALA A 269 7.17 21.68 20.71
C ALA A 269 6.22 22.30 21.75
N ASP A 270 4.91 22.11 21.60
CA ASP A 270 3.92 22.49 22.62
C ASP A 270 4.06 21.62 23.88
N ALA A 271 4.37 20.32 23.72
CA ALA A 271 4.59 19.40 24.83
C ALA A 271 5.97 19.55 25.49
N ASP A 272 7.00 19.82 24.68
CA ASP A 272 8.39 20.06 25.10
C ASP A 272 8.98 21.21 24.29
N PRO A 273 9.10 22.42 24.87
CA PRO A 273 9.69 23.58 24.19
C PRO A 273 11.12 23.36 23.67
N CYS A 274 11.86 22.39 24.22
CA CYS A 274 13.20 22.04 23.77
C CYS A 274 13.20 21.14 22.52
N TRP A 275 12.05 20.60 22.10
CA TRP A 275 11.93 19.66 20.99
C TRP A 275 12.65 20.11 19.71
N PRO A 276 12.55 21.36 19.23
CA PRO A 276 13.26 21.77 18.01
C PRO A 276 14.78 21.60 18.11
N GLN A 277 15.35 21.85 19.29
CA GLN A 277 16.78 21.65 19.54
C GLN A 277 17.12 20.16 19.61
N LEU A 278 16.29 19.34 20.28
CA LEU A 278 16.48 17.90 20.37
C LEU A 278 16.37 17.22 19.00
N ALA A 279 15.35 17.55 18.21
CA ALA A 279 15.16 17.03 16.86
C ALA A 279 16.38 17.34 15.97
N ARG A 280 16.95 18.55 16.07
CA ARG A 280 18.18 18.91 15.36
C ARG A 280 19.38 18.06 15.81
N GLN A 281 19.54 17.83 17.11
CA GLN A 281 20.63 16.98 17.64
C GLN A 281 20.45 15.52 17.21
N LEU A 282 19.23 15.00 17.23
CA LEU A 282 18.90 13.65 16.78
C LEU A 282 19.27 13.44 15.31
N ARG A 283 18.95 14.39 14.42
CA ARG A 283 19.35 14.36 13.00
C ARG A 283 20.86 14.43 12.81
N ALA A 284 21.55 15.26 13.59
CA ALA A 284 22.99 15.44 13.47
C ALA A 284 23.81 14.27 14.05
N ARG A 285 23.16 13.32 14.72
CA ARG A 285 23.85 12.17 15.33
C ARG A 285 24.40 11.25 14.23
N ALA A 286 25.72 11.24 14.08
CA ALA A 286 26.42 10.46 13.06
C ALA A 286 26.29 8.93 13.24
N VAL A 287 25.94 8.48 14.45
CA VAL A 287 25.68 7.06 14.73
C VAL A 287 24.33 6.70 14.13
N ARG A 288 24.34 6.01 12.99
CA ARG A 288 23.13 5.39 12.44
C ARG A 288 22.59 4.40 13.47
N VAL A 289 21.36 4.65 13.92
CA VAL A 289 20.64 3.70 14.76
C VAL A 289 20.45 2.42 13.94
N ALA A 290 20.90 1.29 14.46
CA ALA A 290 20.67 0.01 13.79
C ALA A 290 19.17 -0.29 13.81
N GLU A 291 18.60 -0.62 12.65
CA GLU A 291 17.17 -0.92 12.53
C GLU A 291 16.86 -2.33 13.06
N GLU A 292 16.48 -2.49 14.34
CA GLU A 292 16.19 -3.81 14.94
C GLU A 292 15.27 -4.67 14.04
N SER A 293 15.54 -5.98 13.97
CA SER A 293 14.94 -6.90 12.99
C SER A 293 13.41 -6.97 13.04
N SER A 294 12.83 -7.12 14.23
CA SER A 294 11.37 -7.19 14.39
C SER A 294 10.69 -5.85 14.09
N LEU A 295 11.29 -4.75 14.54
CA LEU A 295 10.84 -3.40 14.25
C LEU A 295 10.89 -3.10 12.75
N ALA A 296 11.98 -3.45 12.08
CA ALA A 296 12.15 -3.22 10.65
C ALA A 296 11.11 -3.98 9.82
N ALA A 297 10.87 -5.25 10.16
CA ALA A 297 9.87 -6.08 9.49
C ALA A 297 8.44 -5.54 9.70
N SER A 298 8.09 -5.21 10.95
CA SER A 298 6.77 -4.66 11.29
C SER A 298 6.54 -3.30 10.61
N ALA A 299 7.54 -2.40 10.67
CA ALA A 299 7.46 -1.09 10.04
C ALA A 299 7.34 -1.16 8.51
N ALA A 300 8.10 -2.04 7.85
CA ALA A 300 7.99 -2.23 6.40
C ALA A 300 6.58 -2.73 6.00
N ALA A 301 6.01 -3.67 6.76
CA ALA A 301 4.65 -4.18 6.52
C ALA A 301 3.58 -3.11 6.76
N VAL A 302 3.69 -2.33 7.84
CA VAL A 302 2.76 -1.22 8.15
C VAL A 302 2.85 -0.14 7.08
N ALA A 303 4.07 0.28 6.70
CA ALA A 303 4.30 1.28 5.66
C ALA A 303 3.75 0.82 4.30
N LEU A 304 3.97 -0.44 3.93
CA LEU A 304 3.38 -1.05 2.73
C LEU A 304 1.86 -0.90 2.74
N GLY A 305 1.19 -1.25 3.84
CA GLY A 305 -0.26 -1.11 3.96
C GLY A 305 -0.74 0.33 3.78
N GLN A 306 0.00 1.33 4.28
CA GLN A 306 -0.35 2.74 4.11
C GLN A 306 -0.17 3.21 2.66
N VAL A 307 0.94 2.84 2.02
CA VAL A 307 1.22 3.19 0.61
C VAL A 307 0.19 2.53 -0.31
N LEU A 308 -0.05 1.23 -0.16
CA LEU A 308 -1.01 0.51 -0.98
C LEU A 308 -2.43 1.04 -0.78
N ALA A 309 -2.83 1.37 0.45
CA ALA A 309 -4.13 2.01 0.69
C ALA A 309 -4.28 3.30 -0.13
N ALA A 310 -3.25 4.16 -0.15
CA ALA A 310 -3.26 5.39 -0.95
C ALA A 310 -3.38 5.10 -2.45
N LEU A 311 -2.54 4.19 -2.97
CA LEU A 311 -2.54 3.81 -4.40
C LEU A 311 -3.85 3.15 -4.83
N ASP A 312 -4.52 2.45 -3.93
CA ASP A 312 -5.80 1.80 -4.16
C ASP A 312 -7.00 2.77 -4.05
N GLY A 313 -6.73 4.06 -3.77
CA GLY A 313 -7.74 5.12 -3.66
C GLY A 313 -8.42 5.20 -2.29
N LEU A 314 -7.87 4.54 -1.27
CA LEU A 314 -8.32 4.64 0.11
C LEU A 314 -7.54 5.73 0.86
N VAL A 315 -8.12 6.27 1.94
CA VAL A 315 -7.39 7.16 2.85
C VAL A 315 -6.56 6.31 3.81
N PRO A 316 -5.21 6.42 3.81
CA PRO A 316 -4.38 5.67 4.74
C PRO A 316 -4.69 6.04 6.20
N ARG A 317 -4.54 5.10 7.12
CA ARG A 317 -4.69 5.39 8.55
C ARG A 317 -3.65 6.38 9.04
N ALA A 318 -2.46 6.37 8.43
CA ALA A 318 -1.42 7.34 8.71
C ALA A 318 -1.76 8.78 8.26
N ALA A 319 -2.87 9.01 7.54
CA ALA A 319 -3.29 10.36 7.15
C ALA A 319 -3.83 11.19 8.32
N THR A 320 -4.34 10.55 9.36
CA THR A 320 -4.90 11.22 10.56
C THR A 320 -4.20 10.80 11.85
N ALA A 321 -3.10 10.06 11.73
CA ALA A 321 -2.40 9.47 12.85
C ALA A 321 -0.96 9.09 12.50
N ARG A 322 -0.14 8.88 13.51
CA ARG A 322 1.14 8.20 13.44
C ARG A 322 0.98 6.80 14.02
N ILE A 323 1.63 5.83 13.41
CA ILE A 323 1.61 4.44 13.86
C ILE A 323 2.96 4.18 14.52
N GLU A 324 2.99 4.11 15.84
CA GLU A 324 4.18 3.82 16.64
C GLU A 324 4.34 2.31 16.80
N ILE A 325 5.54 1.80 16.55
CA ILE A 325 5.86 0.38 16.62
C ILE A 325 7.00 0.21 17.63
N PRO A 326 6.69 0.03 18.93
CA PRO A 326 7.71 -0.05 19.98
C PRO A 326 8.27 -1.46 20.16
N ALA A 327 9.53 -1.53 20.59
CA ALA A 327 10.09 -2.74 21.18
C ALA A 327 9.51 -2.98 22.60
N PRO A 328 9.50 -4.23 23.10
CA PRO A 328 10.00 -5.44 22.43
C PRO A 328 8.94 -6.16 21.58
N ASP A 329 7.67 -5.77 21.65
CA ASP A 329 6.58 -6.53 21.03
C ASP A 329 6.38 -6.23 19.53
N ALA A 330 6.93 -5.11 19.03
CA ALA A 330 6.78 -4.62 17.67
C ALA A 330 5.32 -4.51 17.22
N VAL A 331 4.41 -4.27 18.18
CA VAL A 331 2.97 -4.17 17.93
C VAL A 331 2.60 -2.73 17.56
N PRO A 332 1.99 -2.50 16.37
CA PRO A 332 1.59 -1.15 15.96
C PRO A 332 0.53 -0.52 16.86
N ARG A 333 0.78 0.72 17.29
CA ARG A 333 -0.10 1.52 18.15
C ARG A 333 -0.43 2.84 17.44
N LEU A 334 -1.71 3.14 17.32
CA LEU A 334 -2.17 4.35 16.65
C LEU A 334 -2.10 5.56 17.61
N ARG A 335 -1.48 6.65 17.17
CA ARG A 335 -1.48 7.96 17.83
C ARG A 335 -2.07 8.99 16.91
N GLU A 336 -3.25 9.49 17.25
CA GLU A 336 -3.91 10.51 16.45
C GLU A 336 -3.01 11.73 16.24
N THR A 337 -3.10 12.33 15.07
CA THR A 337 -2.34 13.51 14.69
C THR A 337 -3.30 14.49 14.05
N GLY A 338 -3.43 15.64 14.69
CA GLY A 338 -4.25 16.75 14.21
C GLY A 338 -3.41 17.82 13.53
N ARG A 339 -4.07 18.68 12.75
CA ARG A 339 -3.44 19.90 12.25
C ARG A 339 -3.08 20.80 13.42
N HIS A 340 -1.93 21.46 13.33
CA HIS A 340 -1.50 22.42 14.33
C HIS A 340 -1.85 23.85 13.89
N PRO A 341 -2.47 24.70 14.74
CA PRO A 341 -2.91 26.05 14.36
C PRO A 341 -1.79 26.97 13.84
N ARG A 342 -0.57 26.84 14.40
CA ARG A 342 0.62 27.60 13.97
C ARG A 342 1.29 27.11 12.68
N CYS A 343 0.77 26.06 12.03
CA CYS A 343 1.45 25.43 10.89
C CYS A 343 1.17 26.11 9.54
N GLY A 344 -0.05 26.60 9.31
CA GLY A 344 -0.47 27.16 8.02
C GLY A 344 -0.60 26.16 6.85
N CYS A 345 -0.44 24.85 7.09
CA CYS A 345 -0.52 23.85 6.01
C CYS A 345 -1.94 23.66 5.43
N ASP A 346 -2.95 24.20 6.10
CA ASP A 346 -4.31 24.31 5.58
C ASP A 346 -4.45 25.44 4.54
N GLU A 347 -3.59 26.46 4.58
CA GLU A 347 -3.58 27.55 3.59
C GLU A 347 -3.08 27.06 2.23
N LEU A 348 -2.18 26.07 2.22
CA LEU A 348 -1.80 25.33 1.01
C LEU A 348 -3.00 24.59 0.37
N ALA A 349 -4.04 24.27 1.15
CA ALA A 349 -5.29 23.68 0.66
C ALA A 349 -6.23 24.70 0.01
N ARG A 350 -6.08 26.00 0.34
CA ARG A 350 -6.98 27.08 -0.10
C ARG A 350 -6.67 27.58 -1.51
N THR A 351 -5.56 27.14 -2.11
CA THR A 351 -5.40 27.14 -3.56
C THR A 351 -5.80 25.75 -4.02
N PRO A 352 -7.00 25.54 -4.61
CA PRO A 352 -7.46 24.18 -4.89
C PRO A 352 -6.60 23.56 -6.00
N PRO A 353 -5.90 22.44 -5.79
CA PRO A 353 -6.04 21.37 -6.75
C PRO A 353 -7.47 20.87 -6.55
N ASP A 354 -8.29 20.85 -7.60
CA ASP A 354 -9.64 20.30 -7.55
C ASP A 354 -9.63 19.03 -6.69
N GLY A 355 -10.54 18.93 -5.71
CA GLY A 355 -10.66 17.82 -4.75
C GLY A 355 -10.96 16.44 -5.38
N ALA A 356 -10.49 16.23 -6.59
CA ALA A 356 -10.39 14.97 -7.26
C ALA A 356 -9.43 14.04 -6.50
N PRO A 357 -9.73 12.73 -6.44
CA PRO A 357 -8.72 11.72 -6.11
C PRO A 357 -7.47 11.95 -6.98
N LEU A 358 -6.28 11.62 -6.43
CA LEU A 358 -4.98 11.74 -7.10
C LEU A 358 -5.14 11.61 -8.62
N PRO A 359 -4.81 12.65 -9.41
CA PRO A 359 -4.94 12.57 -10.85
C PRO A 359 -3.93 11.54 -11.35
N MET A 360 -4.39 10.28 -11.50
CA MET A 360 -3.68 9.23 -12.20
C MET A 360 -3.34 9.80 -13.57
N SER A 361 -2.05 10.04 -13.84
CA SER A 361 -1.57 10.73 -15.03
C SER A 361 -2.16 10.10 -16.32
N GLY A 362 -3.29 10.64 -16.77
CA GLY A 362 -3.91 10.30 -18.03
C GLY A 362 -3.09 10.96 -19.11
N ARG A 363 -2.27 10.17 -19.82
CA ARG A 363 -1.66 10.62 -21.08
C ARG A 363 -2.76 11.24 -21.94
N ARG A 364 -2.64 12.54 -22.21
CA ARG A 364 -3.36 13.21 -23.28
C ARG A 364 -3.12 12.37 -24.54
N ARG A 365 -4.19 11.78 -25.09
CA ARG A 365 -4.16 11.34 -26.49
C ARG A 365 -4.00 12.62 -27.29
N GLY A 366 -2.86 12.78 -27.95
CA GLY A 366 -2.73 13.76 -29.02
C GLY A 366 -3.78 13.41 -30.08
N ALA A 367 -4.75 14.31 -30.22
CA ALA A 367 -5.49 14.48 -31.46
C ALA A 367 -4.81 15.64 -32.17
N GLU A 368 -4.11 15.29 -33.25
CA GLU A 368 -3.98 15.95 -34.56
C GLU A 368 -2.68 15.54 -35.23
#